data_AF-A0AA97KYG8-F1
#
_entry.id   AF-A0AA97KYG8-F1
#
_cell.length_a   1.000
_cell.length_b   1.000
_cell.length_c   1.000
_cell.angle_alpha   90.00
_cell.angle_beta   90.00
_cell.angle_gamma   90.00
#
_symmetry.space_group_name_H-M   'P 1'
#
loop_
_entity.id
_entity.type
_entity.pdbx_description
1 polymer ?
#
loop_
_entity_poly.entity_id
_entity_poly.type
_entity_poly.pdbx_seq_one_letter_code
_entity_poly.pdbx_strand_id
1 'polypeptide(L)'
;MKIPGPDICGEDKKIVQVIFNYKDDYYMINKDIKCETDDFTHLYSLIVRPDLTYEVKIDNYVAEAGHLEEHWDFLPPKTIIDPDAPKPDYWDERETIEDPMDKKPDDWDQPERIPDPHFEKPGDWDEEMDGEWAPPLIPNPEYKGMWKPRIIKNPNYNGIWVQPEVDNPEYTPDPSLYKYFNISVIGLEVLQGRSGTIFDNFLITNDEKYAEDAGNEMWGATYEREWKRRERQDTVYKKINEKEEPKGKEDKKEKNEKDPNVKDEL
;
A
#
# COMPACT_ATOMS: atom_id res chain seq x y z
N MET A 1 15.35 -25.42 0.03
CA MET A 1 14.63 -24.61 1.04
C MET A 1 15.62 -23.64 1.67
N LYS A 2 15.31 -22.34 1.73
CA LYS A 2 16.04 -21.41 2.61
C LYS A 2 15.23 -21.24 3.90
N ILE A 3 15.93 -21.36 5.02
CA ILE A 3 15.36 -21.36 6.38
C ILE A 3 14.75 -19.97 6.67
N PRO A 4 13.68 -19.88 7.49
CA PRO A 4 13.15 -18.60 7.98
C PRO A 4 14.26 -17.75 8.59
N GLY A 5 14.36 -16.49 8.19
CA GLY A 5 15.32 -15.59 8.82
C GLY A 5 14.97 -14.13 8.61
N PRO A 6 15.33 -13.25 9.57
CA PRO A 6 15.15 -11.81 9.40
C PRO A 6 16.08 -11.29 8.28
N ASP A 7 15.50 -10.54 7.35
CA ASP A 7 16.22 -9.76 6.34
C ASP A 7 15.96 -8.27 6.60
N ILE A 8 17.03 -7.58 6.99
CA ILE A 8 17.02 -6.16 7.34
C ILE A 8 17.94 -5.42 6.38
N CYS A 9 17.34 -4.59 5.52
CA CYS A 9 18.04 -3.75 4.55
C CYS A 9 17.43 -2.35 4.52
N GLY A 10 18.11 -1.39 5.16
CA GLY A 10 17.64 -0.01 5.26
C GLY A 10 16.45 0.16 6.21
N GLU A 11 15.68 1.22 5.99
CA GLU A 11 14.47 1.50 6.79
C GLU A 11 13.24 0.75 6.29
N ASP A 12 13.20 0.45 4.99
CA ASP A 12 12.00 -0.06 4.30
C ASP A 12 11.87 -1.59 4.34
N LYS A 13 12.99 -2.33 4.40
CA LYS A 13 12.98 -3.80 4.38
C LYS A 13 13.38 -4.36 5.73
N LYS A 14 12.38 -4.80 6.50
CA LYS A 14 12.51 -5.42 7.83
C LYS A 14 11.52 -6.58 7.95
N ILE A 15 11.81 -7.65 7.22
CA ILE A 15 10.88 -8.78 7.05
C ILE A 15 11.54 -10.10 7.40
N VAL A 16 10.75 -11.07 7.85
CA VAL A 16 11.17 -12.47 7.93
C VAL A 16 10.98 -13.12 6.56
N GLN A 17 12.07 -13.57 5.95
CA GLN A 17 12.01 -14.29 4.69
C GLN A 17 11.80 -15.78 4.94
N VAL A 18 10.84 -16.36 4.24
CA VAL A 18 10.62 -17.81 4.17
C VAL A 18 10.55 -18.20 2.70
N ILE A 19 11.49 -19.03 2.26
CA ILE A 19 11.63 -19.38 0.84
C ILE A 19 11.68 -20.88 0.69
N PHE A 20 10.68 -21.42 0.01
CA PHE A 20 10.65 -22.83 -0.36
C PHE A 20 11.24 -23.02 -1.76
N ASN A 21 11.88 -24.16 -1.96
CA ASN A 21 12.26 -24.61 -3.29
C ASN A 21 11.27 -25.67 -3.74
N TYR A 22 10.74 -25.54 -4.95
CA TYR A 22 9.77 -26.45 -5.53
C TYR A 22 10.00 -26.50 -7.04
N LYS A 23 10.09 -27.70 -7.63
CA LYS A 23 10.36 -27.92 -9.07
C LYS A 23 11.49 -27.05 -9.63
N ASP A 24 12.63 -27.03 -8.93
CA ASP A 24 13.85 -26.29 -9.28
C ASP A 24 13.75 -24.75 -9.25
N ASP A 25 12.59 -24.20 -8.83
CA ASP A 25 12.39 -22.76 -8.63
C ASP A 25 12.31 -22.39 -7.14
N TYR A 26 12.42 -21.08 -6.85
CA TYR A 26 12.37 -20.53 -5.50
C TYR A 26 11.15 -19.64 -5.33
N TYR A 27 10.32 -19.99 -4.34
CA TYR A 27 9.08 -19.28 -4.04
C TYR A 27 9.22 -18.57 -2.71
N MET A 28 9.06 -17.24 -2.74
CA MET A 28 9.04 -16.40 -1.54
C MET A 28 7.62 -16.36 -0.98
N ILE A 29 7.52 -16.20 0.34
CA ILE A 29 6.23 -15.97 0.98
C ILE A 29 5.64 -14.65 0.49
N ASN A 30 4.33 -14.66 0.17
CA ASN A 30 3.59 -13.48 -0.30
C ASN A 30 3.11 -12.57 0.84
N LYS A 31 3.46 -12.90 2.09
CA LYS A 31 3.10 -12.17 3.30
C LYS A 31 4.29 -11.42 3.87
N ASP A 32 4.05 -10.17 4.24
CA ASP A 32 5.03 -9.34 4.94
C ASP A 32 5.02 -9.65 6.44
N ILE A 33 5.88 -10.59 6.86
CA ILE A 33 6.10 -10.89 8.28
C ILE A 33 7.13 -9.92 8.82
N LYS A 34 6.77 -9.11 9.81
CA LYS A 34 7.72 -8.18 10.45
C LYS A 34 8.76 -8.95 11.26
N CYS A 35 10.01 -8.55 11.15
CA CYS A 35 11.08 -9.05 12.01
C CYS A 35 11.38 -8.06 13.14
N GLU A 36 11.95 -8.58 14.22
CA GLU A 36 12.44 -7.77 15.31
C GLU A 36 13.74 -7.05 14.94
N THR A 37 13.91 -5.83 15.44
CA THR A 37 15.05 -4.95 15.06
C THR A 37 15.79 -4.36 16.25
N ASP A 38 15.56 -4.88 17.45
CA ASP A 38 16.28 -4.45 18.64
C ASP A 38 17.63 -5.18 18.80
N ASP A 39 18.32 -4.95 19.93
CA ASP A 39 19.64 -5.52 20.21
C ASP A 39 19.57 -6.84 21.02
N PHE A 40 18.38 -7.37 21.29
CA PHE A 40 18.18 -8.60 22.05
C PHE A 40 18.24 -9.83 21.16
N THR A 41 18.46 -10.98 21.80
CA THR A 41 18.34 -12.27 21.11
C THR A 41 16.86 -12.56 20.83
N HIS A 42 16.53 -12.91 19.59
CA HIS A 42 15.20 -13.38 19.18
C HIS A 42 15.25 -14.80 18.62
N LEU A 43 14.17 -15.55 18.84
CA LEU A 43 14.01 -16.92 18.37
C LEU A 43 13.07 -16.96 17.16
N TYR A 44 13.53 -17.54 16.04
CA TYR A 44 12.71 -17.75 14.85
C TYR A 44 12.47 -19.24 14.63
N SER A 45 11.21 -19.64 14.48
CA SER A 45 10.81 -21.02 14.24
C SER A 45 9.90 -21.11 13.01
N LEU A 46 10.19 -22.05 12.11
CA LEU A 46 9.29 -22.44 11.02
C LEU A 46 8.84 -23.88 11.26
N ILE A 47 7.54 -24.06 11.26
CA ILE A 47 6.88 -25.36 11.35
C ILE A 47 6.17 -25.59 10.01
N VAL A 48 6.40 -26.74 9.41
CA VAL A 48 5.74 -27.16 8.16
C VAL A 48 5.14 -28.54 8.38
N ARG A 49 3.83 -28.68 8.17
CA ARG A 49 3.07 -29.88 8.49
C ARG A 49 2.68 -30.68 7.23
N PRO A 50 2.45 -32.00 7.36
CA PRO A 50 2.03 -32.84 6.23
C PRO A 50 0.65 -32.51 5.64
N ASP A 51 -0.17 -31.75 6.35
CA ASP A 51 -1.50 -31.29 5.90
C ASP A 51 -1.44 -30.00 5.06
N LEU A 52 -0.24 -29.63 4.59
CA LEU A 52 0.06 -28.42 3.82
C LEU A 52 -0.13 -27.13 4.61
N THR A 53 -0.15 -27.18 5.94
CA THR A 53 -0.12 -25.99 6.78
C THR A 53 1.30 -25.63 7.18
N TYR A 54 1.51 -24.35 7.46
CA TYR A 54 2.75 -23.84 8.01
C TYR A 54 2.48 -22.85 9.14
N GLU A 55 3.48 -22.65 9.97
CA GLU A 55 3.46 -21.68 11.05
C GLU A 55 4.85 -21.08 11.24
N VAL A 56 4.91 -19.75 11.29
CA VAL A 56 6.11 -19.00 11.64
C VAL A 56 5.91 -18.42 13.03
N LYS A 57 6.80 -18.78 13.96
CA LYS A 57 6.84 -18.19 15.30
C LYS A 57 8.05 -17.29 15.47
N ILE A 58 7.86 -16.19 16.17
CA ILE A 58 8.90 -15.29 16.66
C ILE A 58 8.78 -15.29 18.18
N ASP A 59 9.86 -15.59 18.88
CA ASP A 59 9.91 -15.60 20.35
C ASP A 59 8.87 -16.55 20.98
N ASN A 60 8.64 -17.69 20.32
CA ASN A 60 7.58 -18.68 20.61
C ASN A 60 6.13 -18.18 20.46
N TYR A 61 5.91 -16.95 19.99
CA TYR A 61 4.60 -16.44 19.61
C TYR A 61 4.33 -16.62 18.13
N VAL A 62 3.10 -16.97 17.77
CA VAL A 62 2.68 -17.13 16.38
C VAL A 62 2.70 -15.77 15.68
N ALA A 63 3.58 -15.62 14.69
CA ALA A 63 3.67 -14.41 13.87
C ALA A 63 2.81 -14.54 12.61
N GLU A 64 2.80 -15.72 12.00
CA GLU A 64 2.00 -16.00 10.80
C GLU A 64 1.68 -17.49 10.70
N ALA A 65 0.51 -17.84 10.19
CA ALA A 65 0.09 -19.23 9.98
C ALA A 65 -0.92 -19.33 8.84
N GLY A 66 -0.91 -20.46 8.12
CA GLY A 66 -1.87 -20.67 7.03
C GLY A 66 -1.56 -21.91 6.21
N HIS A 67 -2.14 -21.97 5.00
CA HIS A 67 -1.84 -23.01 4.03
C HIS A 67 -0.70 -22.60 3.09
N LEU A 68 0.15 -23.57 2.72
CA LEU A 68 1.24 -23.39 1.78
C LEU A 68 0.76 -22.88 0.41
N GLU A 69 -0.37 -23.37 -0.08
CA GLU A 69 -0.93 -22.96 -1.38
C GLU A 69 -1.49 -21.52 -1.38
N GLU A 70 -1.80 -20.96 -0.21
CA GLU A 70 -2.41 -19.63 -0.10
C GLU A 70 -1.37 -18.52 -0.05
N HIS A 71 -0.20 -18.82 0.54
CA HIS A 71 0.83 -17.83 0.84
C HIS A 71 2.10 -17.98 0.00
N TRP A 72 2.14 -18.95 -0.92
CA TRP A 72 3.16 -19.10 -1.95
C TRP A 72 2.53 -19.52 -3.29
N ASP A 73 3.06 -18.96 -4.37
CA ASP A 73 2.58 -19.25 -5.73
C ASP A 73 3.22 -20.52 -6.33
N PHE A 74 3.19 -21.64 -5.59
CA PHE A 74 3.76 -22.92 -6.04
C PHE A 74 3.09 -23.47 -7.32
N LEU A 75 1.79 -23.24 -7.42
CA LEU A 75 0.91 -23.80 -8.42
C LEU A 75 0.22 -22.65 -9.17
N PRO A 76 -0.23 -22.88 -10.42
CA PRO A 76 -1.10 -21.95 -11.12
C PRO A 76 -2.34 -21.59 -10.30
N PRO A 77 -2.97 -20.43 -10.55
CA PRO A 77 -4.18 -20.05 -9.82
C PRO A 77 -5.29 -21.08 -10.05
N LYS A 78 -6.13 -21.30 -9.03
CA LYS A 78 -7.22 -22.30 -9.08
C LYS A 78 -8.28 -21.93 -10.12
N THR A 79 -8.55 -20.64 -10.26
CA THR A 79 -9.48 -20.08 -11.24
C THR A 79 -8.75 -19.12 -12.18
N ILE A 80 -9.22 -19.06 -13.42
CA ILE A 80 -8.81 -18.08 -14.43
C ILE A 80 -10.04 -17.38 -14.98
N ILE A 81 -9.86 -16.16 -15.49
CA ILE A 81 -10.91 -15.48 -16.24
C ILE A 81 -11.16 -16.28 -17.52
N ASP A 82 -12.42 -16.62 -17.79
CA ASP A 82 -12.82 -17.40 -18.96
C ASP A 82 -12.49 -16.62 -20.25
N PRO A 83 -11.44 -16.99 -21.00
CA PRO A 83 -11.02 -16.23 -22.18
C PRO A 83 -12.07 -16.24 -23.29
N ASP A 84 -12.99 -17.21 -23.27
CA ASP A 84 -13.97 -17.46 -24.32
C ASP A 84 -15.36 -16.90 -23.99
N ALA A 85 -15.55 -16.26 -22.83
CA ALA A 85 -16.82 -15.64 -22.44
C ALA A 85 -16.97 -14.21 -23.00
N PRO A 86 -17.68 -14.00 -24.12
CA PRO A 86 -17.93 -12.65 -24.63
C PRO A 86 -18.87 -11.90 -23.70
N LYS A 87 -18.70 -10.57 -23.65
CA LYS A 87 -19.70 -9.68 -23.08
C LYS A 87 -21.03 -9.86 -23.83
N PRO A 88 -22.16 -10.11 -23.13
CA PRO A 88 -23.45 -10.26 -23.79
C PRO A 88 -23.89 -8.98 -24.50
N ASP A 89 -24.45 -9.10 -25.70
CA ASP A 89 -24.92 -7.95 -26.50
C ASP A 89 -26.03 -7.15 -25.81
N TYR A 90 -26.77 -7.76 -24.89
CA TYR A 90 -27.84 -7.11 -24.13
C TYR A 90 -27.34 -6.32 -22.90
N TRP A 91 -26.05 -6.37 -22.59
CA TRP A 91 -25.49 -5.81 -21.36
C TRP A 91 -25.13 -4.33 -21.51
N ASP A 92 -25.92 -3.44 -20.90
CA ASP A 92 -25.66 -1.99 -20.94
C ASP A 92 -24.91 -1.52 -19.68
N GLU A 93 -23.70 -0.97 -19.90
CA GLU A 93 -22.85 -0.41 -18.84
C GLU A 93 -23.04 1.09 -18.65
N ARG A 94 -23.89 1.72 -19.47
CA ARG A 94 -24.16 3.15 -19.35
C ARG A 94 -25.13 3.36 -18.21
N GLU A 95 -24.64 3.96 -17.12
CA GLU A 95 -25.47 4.34 -15.97
C GLU A 95 -26.58 5.33 -16.35
N THR A 96 -26.30 6.15 -17.36
CA THR A 96 -27.22 7.16 -17.85
C THR A 96 -27.30 7.16 -19.36
N ILE A 97 -28.51 7.41 -19.87
CA ILE A 97 -28.81 7.53 -21.30
C ILE A 97 -29.56 8.83 -21.54
N GLU A 98 -29.50 9.32 -22.78
CA GLU A 98 -30.34 10.42 -23.22
C GLU A 98 -31.80 9.97 -23.21
N ASP A 99 -32.69 10.82 -22.70
CA ASP A 99 -34.12 10.53 -22.60
C ASP A 99 -34.72 10.40 -24.01
N PRO A 100 -35.15 9.19 -24.42
CA PRO A 100 -35.71 8.98 -25.76
C PRO A 100 -37.03 9.74 -25.99
N MET A 101 -37.68 10.17 -24.90
CA MET A 101 -38.93 10.93 -24.95
C MET A 101 -38.70 12.44 -24.90
N ASP A 102 -37.49 12.89 -24.60
CA ASP A 102 -37.15 14.30 -24.64
C ASP A 102 -36.91 14.70 -26.09
N LYS A 103 -37.83 15.52 -26.62
CA LYS A 103 -37.74 16.05 -27.97
C LYS A 103 -37.39 17.51 -27.90
N LYS A 104 -36.53 17.94 -28.83
CA LYS A 104 -36.24 19.34 -29.03
C LYS A 104 -37.54 20.13 -29.18
N PRO A 105 -37.81 21.11 -28.30
CA PRO A 105 -38.96 21.98 -28.45
C PRO A 105 -38.85 22.76 -29.77
N ASP A 106 -39.98 22.96 -30.45
CA ASP A 106 -40.03 23.67 -31.75
C ASP A 106 -39.49 25.11 -31.63
N ASP A 107 -39.53 25.70 -30.43
CA ASP A 107 -39.09 27.06 -30.11
C ASP A 107 -37.61 27.15 -29.67
N TRP A 108 -36.81 26.10 -29.88
CA TRP A 108 -35.40 26.07 -29.46
C TRP A 108 -34.43 26.58 -30.55
N ASP A 109 -34.75 26.36 -31.83
CA ASP A 109 -33.93 26.79 -32.96
C ASP A 109 -34.17 28.25 -33.34
N GLN A 110 -33.93 29.13 -32.38
CA GLN A 110 -33.97 30.56 -32.61
C GLN A 110 -32.63 31.04 -33.20
N PRO A 111 -32.63 32.02 -34.12
CA PRO A 111 -31.38 32.55 -34.67
C PRO A 111 -30.57 33.24 -33.57
N GLU A 112 -29.24 33.10 -33.60
CA GLU A 112 -28.32 33.70 -32.62
C GLU A 112 -28.41 35.24 -32.59
N ARG A 113 -28.81 35.84 -33.72
CA ARG A 113 -29.04 37.27 -33.83
C ARG A 113 -30.37 37.58 -34.49
N ILE A 114 -31.07 38.55 -33.93
CA ILE A 114 -32.34 39.09 -34.46
C ILE A 114 -32.16 40.57 -34.81
N PRO A 115 -32.91 41.11 -35.78
CA PRO A 115 -32.89 42.54 -36.06
C PRO A 115 -33.40 43.34 -34.85
N ASP A 116 -32.74 44.45 -34.52
CA ASP A 116 -33.11 45.29 -33.38
C ASP A 116 -34.51 45.90 -33.57
N PRO A 117 -35.51 45.53 -32.74
CA PRO A 117 -36.87 46.03 -32.86
C PRO A 117 -37.03 47.48 -32.35
N HIS A 118 -35.98 48.07 -31.77
CA HIS A 118 -35.98 49.46 -31.31
C HIS A 118 -35.19 50.40 -32.23
N PHE A 119 -34.58 49.85 -33.28
CA PHE A 119 -33.85 50.64 -34.27
C PHE A 119 -34.74 50.86 -35.50
N GLU A 120 -35.39 52.02 -35.57
CA GLU A 120 -36.21 52.41 -36.71
C GLU A 120 -35.35 52.98 -37.85
N LYS A 121 -35.85 52.85 -39.08
CA LYS A 121 -35.19 53.40 -40.27
C LYS A 121 -35.03 54.92 -40.12
N PRO A 122 -33.81 55.48 -40.25
CA PRO A 122 -33.61 56.92 -40.21
C PRO A 122 -34.44 57.61 -41.30
N GLY A 123 -35.05 58.75 -40.97
CA GLY A 123 -35.89 59.51 -41.90
C GLY A 123 -35.16 60.04 -43.15
N ASP A 124 -33.83 60.13 -43.08
CA ASP A 124 -32.94 60.59 -44.15
C ASP A 124 -32.33 59.45 -45.00
N TRP A 125 -32.84 58.21 -44.90
CA TRP A 125 -32.33 57.06 -45.66
C TRP A 125 -32.90 56.98 -47.09
N ASP A 126 -32.02 56.95 -48.09
CA ASP A 126 -32.38 56.87 -49.51
C ASP A 126 -32.12 55.47 -50.08
N GLU A 127 -33.17 54.72 -50.40
CA GLU A 127 -33.05 53.34 -50.91
C GLU A 127 -32.43 53.24 -52.31
N GLU A 128 -32.44 54.32 -53.11
CA GLU A 128 -31.87 54.34 -54.46
C GLU A 128 -30.35 54.55 -54.44
N MET A 129 -29.84 55.26 -53.42
CA MET A 129 -28.41 55.59 -53.25
C MET A 129 -27.70 54.69 -52.22
N ASP A 130 -28.36 54.31 -51.12
CA ASP A 130 -27.78 53.57 -49.98
C ASP A 130 -28.20 52.08 -49.93
N GLY A 131 -29.18 51.67 -50.74
CA GLY A 131 -29.68 50.29 -50.85
C GLY A 131 -30.81 49.92 -49.87
N GLU A 132 -31.22 48.64 -49.89
CA GLU A 132 -32.26 48.12 -48.99
C GLU A 132 -31.80 48.23 -47.52
N TRP A 133 -32.57 48.96 -46.73
CA TRP A 133 -32.28 49.16 -45.32
C TRP A 133 -32.52 47.87 -44.52
N ALA A 134 -31.55 47.47 -43.71
CA ALA A 134 -31.68 46.37 -42.76
C ALA A 134 -31.30 46.85 -41.34
N PRO A 135 -32.10 46.54 -40.29
CA PRO A 135 -31.76 46.92 -38.92
C PRO A 135 -30.48 46.21 -38.45
N PRO A 136 -29.73 46.81 -37.50
CA PRO A 136 -28.58 46.14 -36.89
C PRO A 136 -29.01 44.86 -36.17
N LEU A 137 -28.25 43.80 -36.37
CA LEU A 137 -28.51 42.51 -35.74
C LEU A 137 -27.99 42.51 -34.29
N ILE A 138 -28.90 42.40 -33.32
CA ILE A 138 -28.60 42.26 -31.89
C ILE A 138 -28.59 40.79 -31.47
N PRO A 139 -27.85 40.42 -30.41
CA PRO A 139 -27.92 39.07 -29.85
C PRO A 139 -29.35 38.74 -29.44
N ASN A 140 -29.85 37.59 -29.88
CA ASN A 140 -31.21 37.16 -29.56
C ASN A 140 -31.30 36.67 -28.10
N PRO A 141 -32.10 37.31 -27.23
CA PRO A 141 -32.27 36.86 -25.85
C PRO A 141 -32.87 35.45 -25.72
N GLU A 142 -33.62 35.01 -26.73
CA GLU A 142 -34.27 33.69 -26.77
C GLU A 142 -33.37 32.57 -27.33
N TYR A 143 -32.14 32.90 -27.76
CA TYR A 143 -31.20 31.89 -28.26
C TYR A 143 -30.67 31.02 -27.11
N LYS A 144 -31.11 29.77 -27.05
CA LYS A 144 -30.78 28.81 -25.98
C LYS A 144 -29.57 27.91 -26.31
N GLY A 145 -28.88 28.16 -27.42
CA GLY A 145 -27.71 27.39 -27.87
C GLY A 145 -28.07 26.02 -28.45
N MET A 146 -27.06 25.16 -28.66
CA MET A 146 -27.29 23.80 -29.18
C MET A 146 -28.07 22.96 -28.16
N TRP A 147 -29.24 22.49 -28.56
CA TRP A 147 -30.08 21.61 -27.73
C TRP A 147 -29.34 20.31 -27.38
N LYS A 148 -29.42 19.90 -26.11
CA LYS A 148 -28.98 18.58 -25.65
C LYS A 148 -30.14 17.91 -24.92
N PRO A 149 -30.43 16.63 -25.20
CA PRO A 149 -31.48 15.90 -24.51
C PRO A 149 -31.15 15.74 -23.02
N ARG A 150 -32.19 15.62 -22.21
CA ARG A 150 -32.08 15.33 -20.78
C ARG A 150 -31.45 13.95 -20.58
N ILE A 151 -30.60 13.85 -19.58
CA ILE A 151 -29.93 12.59 -19.21
C ILE A 151 -30.77 11.92 -18.12
N ILE A 152 -31.22 10.69 -18.37
CA ILE A 152 -31.98 9.86 -17.42
C ILE A 152 -31.16 8.65 -17.00
N LYS A 153 -31.49 8.08 -15.83
CA LYS A 153 -30.91 6.81 -15.42
C LYS A 153 -31.34 5.71 -16.37
N ASN A 154 -30.40 4.92 -16.85
CA ASN A 154 -30.67 3.84 -17.77
C ASN A 154 -31.41 2.70 -17.05
N PRO A 155 -32.66 2.39 -17.42
CA PRO A 155 -33.39 1.26 -16.82
C PRO A 155 -32.76 -0.10 -17.13
N ASN A 156 -31.97 -0.19 -18.20
CA ASN A 156 -31.27 -1.39 -18.64
C ASN A 156 -29.81 -1.45 -18.13
N TYR A 157 -29.42 -0.61 -17.17
CA TYR A 157 -28.06 -0.66 -16.64
C TYR A 157 -27.83 -1.99 -15.88
N ASN A 158 -26.91 -2.80 -16.39
CA ASN A 158 -26.57 -4.10 -15.81
C ASN A 158 -25.33 -4.05 -14.90
N GLY A 159 -24.68 -2.90 -14.73
CA GLY A 159 -23.38 -2.79 -14.06
C GLY A 159 -22.21 -2.94 -15.04
N ILE A 160 -20.98 -2.77 -14.57
CA ILE A 160 -19.78 -3.06 -15.37
C ILE A 160 -19.70 -4.57 -15.58
N TRP A 161 -19.59 -5.02 -16.83
CA TRP A 161 -19.44 -6.45 -17.12
C TRP A 161 -18.12 -6.95 -16.57
N VAL A 162 -18.17 -8.01 -15.75
CA VAL A 162 -17.01 -8.74 -15.27
C VAL A 162 -17.05 -10.12 -15.90
N GLN A 163 -15.97 -10.48 -16.57
CA GLN A 163 -15.85 -11.77 -17.24
C GLN A 163 -15.84 -12.90 -16.20
N PRO A 164 -16.61 -13.99 -16.42
CA PRO A 164 -16.74 -15.05 -15.41
C PRO A 164 -15.41 -15.75 -15.15
N GLU A 165 -15.23 -16.20 -13.91
CA GLU A 165 -14.10 -17.06 -13.54
C GLU A 165 -14.47 -18.53 -13.76
N VAL A 166 -13.55 -19.29 -14.35
CA VAL A 166 -13.66 -20.73 -14.60
C VAL A 166 -12.48 -21.47 -13.98
N ASP A 167 -12.66 -22.77 -13.72
CA ASP A 167 -11.59 -23.61 -13.20
C ASP A 167 -10.40 -23.64 -14.16
N ASN A 168 -9.20 -23.44 -13.64
CA ASN A 168 -7.99 -23.44 -14.44
C ASN A 168 -7.61 -24.88 -14.84
N PRO A 169 -7.59 -25.23 -16.14
CA PRO A 169 -7.22 -26.57 -16.59
C PRO A 169 -5.75 -26.93 -16.27
N GLU A 170 -4.88 -25.94 -16.07
CA GLU A 170 -3.47 -26.14 -15.71
C GLU A 170 -3.27 -26.34 -14.20
N TYR A 171 -4.29 -26.08 -13.37
CA TYR A 171 -4.19 -26.29 -11.93
C TYR A 171 -4.32 -27.79 -11.61
N THR A 172 -3.32 -28.32 -10.90
CA THR A 172 -3.37 -29.67 -10.34
C THR A 172 -2.90 -29.60 -8.88
N PRO A 173 -3.72 -30.06 -7.91
CA PRO A 173 -3.33 -30.05 -6.50
C PRO A 173 -2.16 -31.00 -6.25
N ASP A 174 -1.19 -30.56 -5.43
CA ASP A 174 -0.02 -31.34 -5.08
C ASP A 174 0.03 -31.56 -3.54
N PRO A 175 -0.30 -32.75 -3.03
CA PRO A 175 -0.24 -33.04 -1.60
C PRO A 175 1.19 -33.16 -1.05
N SER A 176 2.21 -33.06 -1.91
CA SER A 176 3.62 -33.24 -1.55
C SER A 176 4.43 -31.95 -1.48
N LEU A 177 3.79 -30.76 -1.50
CA LEU A 177 4.48 -29.47 -1.40
C LEU A 177 5.38 -29.34 -0.16
N TYR A 178 4.98 -29.94 0.97
CA TYR A 178 5.78 -29.93 2.22
C TYR A 178 7.01 -30.86 2.17
N LYS A 179 7.07 -31.78 1.21
CA LYS A 179 7.96 -32.93 1.25
C LYS A 179 9.27 -32.64 0.55
N TYR A 180 10.36 -32.72 1.31
CA TYR A 180 11.72 -32.68 0.78
C TYR A 180 12.35 -34.08 0.81
N PHE A 181 13.18 -34.41 -0.19
CA PHE A 181 13.83 -35.73 -0.27
C PHE A 181 14.84 -35.94 0.87
N ASN A 182 15.69 -34.95 1.11
CA ASN A 182 16.70 -34.97 2.17
C ASN A 182 17.13 -33.54 2.51
N ILE A 183 17.25 -33.24 3.80
CA ILE A 183 17.85 -32.02 4.32
C ILE A 183 19.02 -32.44 5.20
N SER A 184 20.23 -32.40 4.64
CA SER A 184 21.45 -32.92 5.30
C SER A 184 22.44 -31.83 5.72
N VAL A 185 22.28 -30.61 5.23
CA VAL A 185 23.21 -29.51 5.46
C VAL A 185 22.43 -28.26 5.85
N ILE A 186 22.92 -27.56 6.88
CA ILE A 186 22.53 -26.21 7.21
C ILE A 186 23.67 -25.29 6.77
N GLY A 187 23.37 -24.33 5.91
CA GLY A 187 24.31 -23.32 5.44
C GLY A 187 23.85 -21.94 5.86
N LEU A 188 24.79 -21.11 6.30
CA LEU A 188 24.56 -19.68 6.57
C LEU A 188 25.29 -18.88 5.49
N GLU A 189 24.51 -18.38 4.54
CA GLU A 189 24.98 -17.48 3.49
C GLU A 189 24.28 -16.13 3.70
N VAL A 190 24.99 -15.16 4.29
CA VAL A 190 24.44 -13.85 4.64
C VAL A 190 25.38 -12.74 4.22
N LEU A 191 24.81 -11.63 3.73
CA LEU A 191 25.52 -10.38 3.51
C LEU A 191 25.17 -9.41 4.65
N GLN A 192 26.19 -8.84 5.29
CA GLN A 192 25.98 -7.88 6.37
C GLN A 192 26.63 -6.54 6.05
N GLY A 193 25.86 -5.46 6.17
CA GLY A 193 26.40 -4.10 6.09
C GLY A 193 27.22 -3.74 7.34
N ARG A 194 26.65 -3.99 8.53
CA ARG A 194 27.33 -3.87 9.82
C ARG A 194 27.41 -5.24 10.48
N SER A 195 28.63 -5.68 10.80
CA SER A 195 28.85 -6.93 11.52
C SER A 195 28.41 -6.84 12.98
N GLY A 196 28.04 -7.96 13.59
CA GLY A 196 27.72 -8.04 15.02
C GLY A 196 26.65 -9.07 15.37
N THR A 197 25.92 -9.57 14.37
CA THR A 197 24.91 -10.62 14.58
C THR A 197 25.56 -11.92 15.03
N ILE A 198 24.96 -12.54 16.03
CA ILE A 198 25.33 -13.86 16.54
C ILE A 198 24.17 -14.79 16.23
N PHE A 199 24.46 -15.93 15.61
CA PHE A 199 23.49 -17.00 15.43
C PHE A 199 23.87 -18.16 16.36
N ASP A 200 22.88 -18.67 17.09
CA ASP A 200 23.04 -19.79 18.01
C ASP A 200 21.75 -20.63 18.07
N ASN A 201 21.80 -21.78 18.75
CA ASN A 201 20.66 -22.63 19.07
C ASN A 201 19.91 -23.20 17.85
N PHE A 202 20.65 -23.54 16.79
CA PHE A 202 20.06 -24.24 15.64
C PHE A 202 19.44 -25.58 16.05
N LEU A 203 18.14 -25.73 15.77
CA LEU A 203 17.39 -26.95 16.03
C LEU A 203 16.56 -27.33 14.80
N ILE A 204 16.67 -28.60 14.40
CA ILE A 204 15.78 -29.22 13.41
C ILE A 204 15.18 -30.45 14.07
N THR A 205 13.85 -30.48 14.15
CA THR A 205 13.09 -31.57 14.77
C THR A 205 11.76 -31.76 14.04
N ASN A 206 11.11 -32.89 14.31
CA ASN A 206 9.75 -33.21 13.84
C ASN A 206 8.69 -33.13 14.95
N ASP A 207 9.08 -32.68 16.15
CA ASP A 207 8.19 -32.52 17.31
C ASP A 207 8.09 -31.02 17.66
N GLU A 208 6.92 -30.45 17.41
CA GLU A 208 6.62 -29.04 17.68
C GLU A 208 6.72 -28.69 19.16
N LYS A 209 6.29 -29.61 20.04
CA LYS A 209 6.32 -29.38 21.47
C LYS A 209 7.76 -29.40 21.99
N TYR A 210 8.55 -30.34 21.50
CA TYR A 210 9.98 -30.37 21.82
C TYR A 210 10.68 -29.08 21.35
N ALA A 211 10.35 -28.58 20.16
CA ALA A 211 10.90 -27.32 19.64
C ALA A 211 10.53 -26.12 20.55
N GLU A 212 9.27 -26.05 21.00
CA GLU A 212 8.79 -24.99 21.89
C GLU A 212 9.46 -25.04 23.26
N ASP A 213 9.53 -26.22 23.88
CA ASP A 213 10.20 -26.45 25.17
C ASP A 213 11.70 -26.09 25.08
N ALA A 214 12.37 -26.53 24.01
CA ALA A 214 13.77 -26.23 23.71
C ALA A 214 14.01 -24.71 23.53
N GLY A 215 13.10 -24.02 22.83
CA GLY A 215 13.13 -22.57 22.67
C GLY A 215 13.00 -21.83 24.01
N ASN A 216 12.06 -22.26 24.86
CA ASN A 216 11.87 -21.68 26.20
C ASN A 216 13.10 -21.89 27.11
N GLU A 217 13.71 -23.07 27.07
CA GLU A 217 14.89 -23.39 27.87
C GLU A 217 16.15 -22.65 27.40
N MET A 218 16.39 -22.59 26.08
CA MET A 218 17.60 -22.00 25.52
C MET A 218 17.49 -20.48 25.35
N TRP A 219 16.55 -20.03 24.51
CA TRP A 219 16.36 -18.61 24.21
C TRP A 219 15.76 -17.89 25.42
N GLY A 220 14.70 -18.42 26.03
CA GLY A 220 14.00 -17.76 27.14
C GLY A 220 14.92 -17.45 28.34
N ALA A 221 15.78 -18.41 28.72
CA ALA A 221 16.76 -18.20 29.78
C ALA A 221 17.85 -17.18 29.41
N THR A 222 18.21 -17.08 28.12
CA THR A 222 19.19 -16.12 27.62
C THR A 222 18.58 -14.72 27.59
N TYR A 223 17.39 -14.58 27.04
CA TYR A 223 16.64 -13.32 26.96
C TYR A 223 16.44 -12.71 28.37
N GLU A 224 16.06 -13.51 29.37
CA GLU A 224 15.89 -13.01 30.75
C GLU A 224 17.22 -12.46 31.33
N ARG A 225 18.35 -13.09 31.01
CA ARG A 225 19.68 -12.61 31.45
C ARG A 225 20.07 -11.33 30.73
N GLU A 226 19.82 -11.24 29.43
CA GLU A 226 20.08 -10.05 28.61
C GLU A 226 19.24 -8.87 29.08
N TRP A 227 17.95 -9.08 29.31
CA TRP A 227 17.04 -8.08 29.85
C TRP A 227 17.55 -7.51 31.18
N LYS A 228 17.84 -8.37 32.16
CA LYS A 228 18.37 -7.95 33.46
C LYS A 228 19.71 -7.22 33.35
N ARG A 229 20.55 -7.58 32.36
CA ARG A 229 21.82 -6.89 32.10
C ARG A 229 21.56 -5.48 31.54
N ARG A 230 20.64 -5.33 30.58
CA ARG A 230 20.27 -4.04 30.00
C ARG A 230 19.68 -3.12 31.05
N GLU A 231 18.73 -3.59 31.87
CA GLU A 231 18.16 -2.78 32.96
C GLU A 231 19.22 -2.27 33.93
N ARG A 232 20.21 -3.10 34.28
CA ARG A 232 21.34 -2.67 35.12
C ARG A 232 22.21 -1.62 34.43
N GLN A 233 22.44 -1.73 33.13
CA GLN A 233 23.19 -0.73 32.38
C GLN A 233 22.42 0.58 32.32
N ASP A 234 21.15 0.55 31.97
CA ASP A 234 20.31 1.75 31.84
C ASP A 234 20.18 2.49 33.18
N THR A 235 20.05 1.75 34.29
CA THR A 235 20.04 2.35 35.63
C THR A 235 21.39 2.98 36.01
N VAL A 236 22.51 2.40 35.57
CA VAL A 236 23.86 2.98 35.77
C VAL A 236 24.03 4.23 34.90
N TYR A 237 23.64 4.18 33.63
CA TYR A 237 23.69 5.33 32.71
C TYR A 237 22.85 6.50 33.22
N LYS A 238 21.61 6.25 33.66
CA LYS A 238 20.77 7.29 34.28
C LYS A 238 21.44 7.91 35.50
N LYS A 239 22.03 7.10 36.39
CA LYS A 239 22.77 7.61 37.57
C LYS A 239 24.01 8.42 37.22
N ILE A 240 24.69 8.10 36.10
CA ILE A 240 25.83 8.89 35.63
C ILE A 240 25.34 10.22 35.08
N ASN A 241 24.33 10.21 34.19
CA ASN A 241 23.78 11.43 33.59
C ASN A 241 23.14 12.36 34.63
N GLU A 242 22.43 11.83 35.63
CA GLU A 242 21.88 12.60 36.77
C GLU A 242 22.96 13.21 37.67
N LYS A 243 24.17 12.64 37.68
CA LYS A 243 25.33 13.20 38.40
C LYS A 243 26.09 14.23 37.58
N GLU A 244 26.00 14.16 36.26
CA GLU A 244 26.64 15.09 35.32
C GLU A 244 25.76 16.33 35.01
N GLU A 245 24.46 16.30 35.29
CA GLU A 245 23.64 17.52 35.34
C GLU A 245 24.02 18.39 36.56
N PRO A 246 24.46 19.65 36.37
CA PRO A 246 24.89 20.49 37.48
C PRO A 246 23.68 20.89 38.34
N LYS A 247 23.64 20.39 39.57
CA LYS A 247 22.78 20.94 40.63
C LYS A 247 23.14 22.40 40.90
N GLY A 248 22.31 23.31 40.38
CA GLY A 248 22.00 24.64 40.91
C GLY A 248 23.15 25.60 41.23
N LYS A 249 23.22 26.72 40.50
CA LYS A 249 23.66 27.99 41.11
C LYS A 249 22.46 28.92 41.24
N GLU A 250 21.87 28.93 42.42
CA GLU A 250 21.04 30.04 42.90
C GLU A 250 21.90 31.31 43.07
N ASP A 251 21.36 32.41 42.56
CA ASP A 251 21.51 33.82 42.91
C ASP A 251 22.72 34.29 43.74
N LYS A 252 23.54 35.16 43.13
CA LYS A 252 24.10 36.34 43.81
C LYS A 252 24.07 37.59 42.91
N LYS A 253 23.04 38.41 43.17
CA LYS A 253 23.01 39.87 43.27
C LYS A 253 23.94 40.71 42.40
N GLU A 254 23.30 41.56 41.60
CA GLU A 254 23.75 42.88 41.14
C GLU A 254 24.68 43.60 42.12
N LYS A 255 25.73 44.24 41.57
CA LYS A 255 26.01 45.67 41.82
C LYS A 255 27.06 46.25 40.85
N ASN A 256 26.59 47.30 40.17
CA ASN A 256 27.23 48.59 39.89
C ASN A 256 28.18 48.79 38.69
N GLU A 257 27.64 49.66 37.80
CA GLU A 257 28.21 50.93 37.31
C GLU A 257 29.15 50.93 36.09
N LYS A 258 28.57 51.36 34.95
CA LYS A 258 28.87 52.57 34.15
C LYS A 258 30.35 53.03 34.15
N ASP A 259 31.01 53.43 33.07
CA ASP A 259 30.77 53.64 31.62
C ASP A 259 32.15 54.14 31.06
N PRO A 260 32.25 54.82 29.90
CA PRO A 260 32.62 54.36 28.56
C PRO A 260 34.08 54.69 28.16
N ASN A 261 34.60 54.10 27.08
CA ASN A 261 35.06 54.94 25.96
C ASN A 261 35.20 54.19 24.63
N VAL A 262 34.70 54.85 23.61
CA VAL A 262 34.68 54.51 22.19
C VAL A 262 35.95 55.08 21.54
N LYS A 263 36.49 54.42 20.52
CA LYS A 263 36.59 54.97 19.15
C LYS A 263 37.30 54.03 18.17
N ASP A 264 36.55 53.75 17.11
CA ASP A 264 37.00 53.37 15.79
C ASP A 264 38.06 54.35 15.26
N GLU A 265 39.10 53.84 14.58
CA GLU A 265 39.64 54.45 13.36
C GLU A 265 40.22 53.35 12.44
N LEU A 266 39.79 53.43 11.17
CA LEU A 266 40.30 52.86 9.91
C LEU A 266 39.90 51.43 9.51
#